data_AF-A0A358AVR8-F1
#
_entry.id   AF-A0A358AVR8-F1
#
_cell.length_a   1.000
_cell.length_b   1.000
_cell.length_c   1.000
_cell.angle_alpha   90.00
_cell.angle_beta   90.00
_cell.angle_gamma   90.00
#
_symmetry.space_group_name_H-M   'P 1'
#
loop_
_entity.id
_entity.type
_entity.pdbx_description
1 polymer ?
#
loop_
_entity_poly.entity_id
_entity_poly.type
_entity_poly.pdbx_seq_one_letter_code
_entity_poly.pdbx_strand_id
1 'polypeptide(L)'
;MTMIQPAPLPRFARLLGLSGLLPQMLCLALALADPGMAGLEAAGLAGLFYAALILSFLGGLWWMAAALGGMARPGPYLLAVLPSLAGWAILLAQALGLLALPACLALLALCLLAMVAVWAVAGWLGQGRSFQAALQLWQQFPVWRLSMLGSAVAGAALLWALVRGGQRMACPRYTLALGLGLAAAAWAFRWALFMGVQGVPKYGAGLYIYHMPLGGDGLL
;
A
#
# COMPACT_ATOMS: atom_id res chain seq x y z
N MET A 1 -20.44 15.96 -26.76
CA MET A 1 -19.19 15.64 -26.02
C MET A 1 -18.91 14.16 -26.20
N THR A 2 -17.97 13.80 -27.08
CA THR A 2 -17.55 12.42 -27.32
C THR A 2 -16.69 11.96 -26.14
N MET A 3 -17.19 10.98 -25.37
CA MET A 3 -16.39 10.37 -24.30
C MET A 3 -15.22 9.63 -24.95
N ILE A 4 -14.01 10.17 -24.83
CA ILE A 4 -12.79 9.44 -25.14
C ILE A 4 -12.69 8.34 -24.08
N GLN A 5 -13.07 7.11 -24.46
CA GLN A 5 -12.88 5.93 -23.63
C GLN A 5 -11.36 5.77 -23.41
N PRO A 6 -10.90 5.68 -22.16
CA PRO A 6 -9.48 5.47 -21.89
C PRO A 6 -9.10 4.09 -22.46
N ALA A 7 -8.03 4.05 -23.23
CA ALA A 7 -7.55 2.79 -23.79
C ALA A 7 -7.28 1.80 -22.64
N PRO A 8 -7.75 0.54 -22.75
CA PRO A 8 -7.54 -0.44 -21.68
C PRO A 8 -6.03 -0.64 -21.46
N LEU A 9 -5.64 -0.80 -20.20
CA LEU A 9 -4.24 -1.03 -19.83
C LEU A 9 -3.62 -2.16 -20.67
N PRO A 10 -2.40 -1.96 -21.22
CA PRO A 10 -1.69 -3.00 -21.95
C PRO A 10 -1.64 -4.30 -21.15
N ARG A 11 -1.79 -5.43 -21.83
CA ARG A 11 -1.85 -6.75 -21.18
C ARG A 11 -0.63 -7.01 -20.29
N PHE A 12 0.58 -6.67 -20.77
CA PHE A 12 1.80 -6.83 -19.99
C PHE A 12 1.79 -5.99 -18.71
N ALA A 13 1.29 -4.75 -18.75
CA ALA A 13 1.19 -3.88 -17.57
C ALA A 13 0.23 -4.48 -16.52
N ARG A 14 -0.90 -5.04 -16.97
CA ARG A 14 -1.82 -5.75 -16.08
C ARG A 14 -1.18 -6.99 -15.44
N LEU A 15 -0.44 -7.78 -16.23
CA LEU A 15 0.28 -8.97 -15.73
C LEU A 15 1.35 -8.59 -14.70
N LEU A 16 2.11 -7.52 -14.95
CA LEU A 16 3.09 -6.99 -13.99
C LEU A 16 2.43 -6.36 -12.75
N GLY A 17 1.19 -5.88 -12.85
CA GLY A 17 0.40 -5.50 -11.67
C GLY A 17 0.01 -6.71 -10.82
N LEU A 18 -0.39 -7.80 -11.48
CA LEU A 18 -0.77 -9.06 -10.83
C LEU A 18 0.41 -9.77 -10.16
N SER A 19 1.65 -9.53 -10.61
CA SER A 19 2.84 -10.04 -9.90
C SER A 19 2.95 -9.52 -8.46
N GLY A 20 2.22 -8.46 -8.12
CA GLY A 20 2.05 -8.04 -6.73
C GLY A 20 1.38 -9.07 -5.82
N LEU A 21 0.78 -10.14 -6.37
CA LEU A 21 0.23 -11.27 -5.62
C LEU A 21 1.30 -12.31 -5.21
N LEU A 22 2.50 -12.23 -5.79
CA LEU A 22 3.60 -13.15 -5.49
C LEU A 22 3.94 -13.24 -4.00
N PRO A 23 3.97 -12.14 -3.23
CA PRO A 23 4.25 -12.20 -1.79
C PRO A 23 3.19 -12.99 -1.01
N GLN A 24 1.91 -12.87 -1.37
CA GLN A 24 0.82 -13.62 -0.74
C GLN A 24 0.89 -15.09 -1.12
N MET A 25 1.21 -15.39 -2.38
CA MET A 25 1.46 -16.77 -2.82
C MET A 25 2.67 -17.37 -2.10
N LEU A 26 3.72 -16.58 -1.86
CA LEU A 26 4.90 -17.00 -1.10
C LEU A 26 4.54 -17.27 0.37
N CYS A 27 3.77 -16.38 1.03
CA CYS A 27 3.29 -16.61 2.39
C CYS A 27 2.50 -17.92 2.48
N LEU A 28 1.59 -18.17 1.54
CA LEU A 28 0.81 -19.41 1.50
C LEU A 28 1.69 -20.63 1.23
N ALA A 29 2.61 -20.54 0.27
CA ALA A 29 3.53 -21.64 -0.07
C ALA A 29 4.42 -22.02 1.13
N LEU A 30 4.95 -21.04 1.86
CA LEU A 30 5.76 -21.27 3.07
C LEU A 30 4.93 -21.95 4.17
N ALA A 31 3.70 -21.50 4.39
CA ALA A 31 2.79 -22.09 5.37
C ALA A 31 2.35 -23.52 5.01
N LEU A 32 2.25 -23.84 3.72
CA LEU A 32 1.92 -25.19 3.24
C LEU A 32 3.13 -26.13 3.23
N ALA A 33 4.33 -25.61 2.95
CA ALA A 33 5.57 -26.38 2.92
C ALA A 33 6.00 -26.86 4.30
N ASP A 34 5.81 -26.03 5.34
CA ASP A 34 5.99 -26.42 6.73
C ASP A 34 4.80 -25.92 7.59
N PRO A 35 3.80 -26.78 7.84
CA PRO A 35 2.67 -26.45 8.70
C PRO A 35 3.04 -26.29 10.19
N GLY A 36 4.31 -26.53 10.54
CA GLY A 36 4.87 -26.30 11.87
C GLY A 36 4.99 -24.82 12.21
N MET A 37 5.46 -24.53 13.43
CA MET A 37 5.57 -23.15 13.92
C MET A 37 6.54 -22.32 13.06
N ALA A 38 7.64 -22.93 12.60
CA ALA A 38 8.66 -22.24 11.81
C ALA A 38 8.13 -21.77 10.44
N GLY A 39 7.42 -22.61 9.69
CA GLY A 39 6.82 -22.19 8.41
C GLY A 39 5.72 -21.13 8.57
N LEU A 40 4.93 -21.20 9.63
CA LEU A 40 3.91 -20.17 9.95
C LEU A 40 4.56 -18.82 10.30
N GLU A 41 5.66 -18.82 11.04
CA GLU A 41 6.44 -17.61 11.33
C GLU A 41 7.11 -17.04 10.07
N ALA A 42 7.72 -17.88 9.24
CA ALA A 42 8.35 -17.47 7.98
C ALA A 42 7.34 -16.80 7.03
N ALA A 43 6.12 -17.35 6.94
CA ALA A 43 5.04 -16.74 6.18
C ALA A 43 4.58 -15.40 6.76
N GLY A 44 4.49 -15.28 8.08
CA GLY A 44 4.18 -14.00 8.73
C GLY A 44 5.28 -12.94 8.49
N LEU A 45 6.56 -13.33 8.50
CA LEU A 45 7.69 -12.48 8.15
C LEU A 45 7.61 -12.02 6.69
N ALA A 46 7.30 -12.91 5.75
CA ALA A 46 7.11 -12.52 4.34
C ALA A 46 6.02 -11.45 4.19
N GLY A 47 4.91 -11.57 4.92
CA GLY A 47 3.86 -10.55 4.97
C GLY A 47 4.34 -9.23 5.58
N LEU A 48 5.12 -9.29 6.67
CA LEU A 48 5.73 -8.13 7.32
C LEU A 48 6.65 -7.34 6.37
N PHE A 49 7.56 -8.06 5.69
CA PHE A 49 8.48 -7.47 4.71
C PHE A 49 7.73 -6.79 3.56
N TYR A 50 6.71 -7.45 3.02
CA TYR A 50 5.94 -6.87 1.93
C TYR A 50 5.17 -5.61 2.37
N ALA A 51 4.56 -5.63 3.55
CA ALA A 51 3.86 -4.48 4.09
C ALA A 51 4.79 -3.27 4.33
N ALA A 52 5.98 -3.52 4.88
CA ALA A 52 7.00 -2.48 5.09
C ALA A 52 7.50 -1.88 3.77
N LEU A 53 7.69 -2.71 2.73
CA LEU A 53 8.03 -2.22 1.39
C LEU A 53 6.95 -1.28 0.84
N ILE A 54 5.68 -1.68 0.93
CA ILE A 54 4.56 -0.84 0.45
C ILE A 54 4.44 0.46 1.25
N LEU A 55 4.62 0.41 2.57
CA LEU A 55 4.65 1.61 3.41
C LEU A 55 5.76 2.57 2.97
N SER A 56 6.94 2.05 2.64
CA SER A 56 8.05 2.86 2.12
C SER A 56 7.74 3.49 0.76
N PHE A 57 7.15 2.72 -0.17
CA PHE A 57 6.70 3.26 -1.46
C PHE A 57 5.68 4.39 -1.30
N LEU A 58 4.77 4.27 -0.34
CA LEU A 58 3.77 5.30 -0.07
C LEU A 58 4.42 6.63 0.38
N GLY A 59 5.49 6.55 1.18
CA GLY A 59 6.33 7.70 1.49
C GLY A 59 6.94 8.34 0.25
N GLY A 60 7.52 7.53 -0.65
CA GLY A 60 8.05 7.99 -1.93
C GLY A 60 7.02 8.70 -2.82
N LEU A 61 5.77 8.24 -2.82
CA LEU A 61 4.67 8.89 -3.57
C LEU A 61 4.34 10.28 -3.01
N TRP A 62 4.38 10.46 -1.70
CA TRP A 62 4.16 11.77 -1.07
C TRP A 62 5.30 12.73 -1.36
N TRP A 63 6.53 12.23 -1.35
CA TRP A 63 7.70 13.01 -1.75
C TRP A 63 7.57 13.48 -3.20
N MET A 64 7.25 12.58 -4.13
CA MET A 64 7.05 12.92 -5.54
C MET A 64 5.89 13.91 -5.73
N ALA A 65 4.78 13.72 -5.01
CA ALA A 65 3.67 14.66 -5.05
C ALA A 65 4.07 16.06 -4.54
N ALA A 66 4.93 16.12 -3.51
CA ALA A 66 5.47 17.39 -3.01
C ALA A 66 6.38 18.08 -4.03
N ALA A 67 7.26 17.31 -4.68
CA ALA A 67 8.16 17.80 -5.72
C ALA A 67 7.38 18.34 -6.93
N LEU A 68 6.43 17.56 -7.45
CA LEU A 68 5.56 17.99 -8.57
C LEU A 68 4.64 19.16 -8.19
N GLY A 69 4.30 19.29 -6.91
CA GLY A 69 3.56 20.45 -6.38
C GLY A 69 4.40 21.72 -6.26
N GLY A 70 5.70 21.68 -6.58
CA GLY A 70 6.61 22.82 -6.45
C GLY A 70 6.78 23.30 -5.01
N MET A 71 6.55 22.41 -4.02
CA MET A 71 6.63 22.79 -2.62
C MET A 71 8.09 23.01 -2.22
N ALA A 72 8.44 24.26 -1.87
CA ALA A 72 9.78 24.63 -1.40
C ALA A 72 9.98 24.39 0.11
N ARG A 73 8.90 24.13 0.86
CA ARG A 73 8.97 23.91 2.31
C ARG A 73 9.47 22.48 2.59
N PRO A 74 10.35 22.27 3.58
CA PRO A 74 10.89 20.95 3.90
C PRO A 74 9.86 20.02 4.58
N GLY A 75 8.86 20.58 5.26
CA GLY A 75 7.89 19.82 6.07
C GLY A 75 7.22 18.63 5.34
N PRO A 76 6.63 18.81 4.15
CA PRO A 76 6.04 17.72 3.37
C PRO A 76 7.03 16.60 3.01
N TYR A 77 8.29 16.93 2.71
CA TYR A 77 9.33 15.94 2.41
C TYR A 77 9.74 15.16 3.66
N LEU A 78 9.87 15.85 4.80
CA LEU A 78 10.15 15.20 6.08
C LEU A 78 9.03 14.23 6.47
N LEU A 79 7.76 14.66 6.33
CA LEU A 79 6.60 13.80 6.57
C LEU A 79 6.56 12.60 5.61
N ALA A 80 7.00 12.77 4.36
CA ALA A 80 7.05 11.71 3.36
C ALA A 80 8.11 10.63 3.68
N VAL A 81 9.13 10.94 4.48
CA VAL A 81 10.18 9.97 4.89
C VAL A 81 9.77 9.13 6.10
N LEU A 82 8.92 9.66 6.97
CA LEU A 82 8.48 8.96 8.19
C LEU A 82 7.95 7.53 7.95
N PRO A 83 7.14 7.25 6.92
CA PRO A 83 6.67 5.89 6.62
C PRO A 83 7.81 4.92 6.32
N SER A 84 8.81 5.33 5.54
CA SER A 84 9.97 4.52 5.21
C SER A 84 10.83 4.23 6.44
N LEU A 85 11.07 5.25 7.27
CA LEU A 85 11.81 5.07 8.52
C LEU A 85 11.05 4.20 9.53
N ALA A 86 9.72 4.35 9.62
CA ALA A 86 8.90 3.51 10.48
C ALA A 86 8.93 2.05 10.03
N GLY A 87 8.74 1.79 8.72
CA GLY A 87 8.85 0.45 8.16
C GLY A 87 10.22 -0.19 8.42
N TRP A 88 11.29 0.58 8.20
CA TRP A 88 12.66 0.12 8.49
C TRP A 88 12.88 -0.16 9.98
N ALA A 89 12.47 0.74 10.87
CA ALA A 89 12.64 0.58 12.32
C ALA A 89 11.87 -0.65 12.85
N ILE A 90 10.65 -0.90 12.34
CA ILE A 90 9.84 -2.06 12.71
C ILE A 90 10.50 -3.37 12.23
N LEU A 91 11.05 -3.39 11.00
CA LEU A 91 11.81 -4.55 10.50
C LEU A 91 13.10 -4.78 11.31
N LEU A 92 13.82 -3.71 11.64
CA LEU A 92 15.04 -3.80 12.44
C LEU A 92 14.74 -4.32 13.86
N ALA A 93 13.71 -3.78 14.50
CA ALA A 93 13.26 -4.24 15.81
C ALA A 93 12.87 -5.72 15.78
N GLN A 94 12.25 -6.20 14.69
CA GLN A 94 11.97 -7.62 14.51
C GLN A 94 13.25 -8.44 14.33
N ALA A 95 14.17 -7.99 13.48
CA ALA A 95 15.41 -8.71 13.19
C ALA A 95 16.32 -8.85 14.43
N LEU A 96 16.31 -7.84 15.31
CA LEU A 96 17.03 -7.84 16.58
C LEU A 96 16.29 -8.58 17.71
N GLY A 97 15.08 -9.09 17.46
CA GLY A 97 14.27 -9.77 18.48
C GLY A 97 13.71 -8.83 19.56
N LEU A 98 13.72 -7.51 19.35
CA LEU A 98 13.22 -6.52 20.30
C LEU A 98 11.69 -6.49 20.36
N LEU A 99 11.05 -6.84 19.25
CA LEU A 99 9.59 -6.93 19.14
C LEU A 99 9.21 -8.29 18.55
N ALA A 100 8.09 -8.83 19.03
CA ALA A 100 7.52 -10.05 18.47
C ALA A 100 6.79 -9.77 17.14
N LEU A 101 6.77 -10.75 16.25
CA LEU A 101 6.17 -10.65 14.91
C LEU A 101 4.73 -10.10 14.91
N PRO A 102 3.84 -10.52 15.81
CA PRO A 102 2.49 -9.95 15.89
C PRO A 102 2.48 -8.45 16.21
N ALA A 103 3.40 -7.99 17.08
CA ALA A 103 3.51 -6.58 17.43
C ALA A 103 4.03 -5.76 16.24
N CYS A 104 4.99 -6.28 15.49
CA CYS A 104 5.49 -5.63 14.28
C CYS A 104 4.42 -5.53 13.18
N LEU A 105 3.65 -6.60 12.96
CA LEU A 105 2.50 -6.59 12.04
C LEU A 105 1.44 -5.57 12.46
N ALA A 106 1.15 -5.48 13.77
CA ALA A 106 0.20 -4.51 14.31
C ALA A 106 0.67 -3.07 14.12
N LEU A 107 1.94 -2.78 14.42
CA LEU A 107 2.53 -1.45 14.25
C LEU A 107 2.51 -1.02 12.79
N LEU A 108 2.88 -1.91 11.85
CA LEU A 108 2.82 -1.61 10.42
C LEU A 108 1.39 -1.34 9.94
N ALA A 109 0.42 -2.13 10.39
CA ALA A 109 -0.99 -1.87 10.09
C ALA A 109 -1.42 -0.50 10.62
N LEU A 110 -1.07 -0.16 11.87
CA LEU A 110 -1.36 1.15 12.46
C LEU A 110 -0.71 2.30 11.68
N CYS A 111 0.55 2.15 11.24
CA CYS A 111 1.23 3.15 10.41
C CYS A 111 0.50 3.37 9.07
N LEU A 112 0.11 2.29 8.38
CA LEU A 112 -0.65 2.39 7.13
C LEU A 112 -1.98 3.11 7.33
N LEU A 113 -2.67 2.83 8.42
CA LEU A 113 -3.96 3.47 8.73
C LEU A 113 -3.82 4.92 9.13
N ALA A 114 -2.82 5.23 9.95
CA ALA A 114 -2.49 6.62 10.29
C ALA A 114 -2.22 7.41 9.02
N MET A 115 -1.55 6.82 8.03
CA MET A 115 -1.27 7.48 6.75
C MET A 115 -2.55 7.79 5.97
N VAL A 116 -3.47 6.82 5.88
CA VAL A 116 -4.78 7.03 5.23
C VAL A 116 -5.62 8.06 5.99
N ALA A 117 -5.61 8.02 7.32
CA ALA A 117 -6.34 8.96 8.16
C ALA A 117 -5.80 10.40 8.02
N VAL A 118 -4.48 10.58 8.07
CA VAL A 118 -3.84 11.89 7.85
C VAL A 118 -4.19 12.43 6.48
N TRP A 119 -4.12 11.60 5.43
CA TRP A 119 -4.54 11.99 4.08
C TRP A 119 -6.01 12.41 4.01
N ALA A 120 -6.92 11.64 4.62
CA ALA A 120 -8.35 11.93 4.59
C ALA A 120 -8.70 13.20 5.37
N VAL A 121 -8.12 13.39 6.56
CA VAL A 121 -8.32 14.60 7.39
C VAL A 121 -7.75 15.83 6.69
N ALA A 122 -6.52 15.76 6.16
CA ALA A 122 -5.93 16.85 5.40
C ALA A 122 -6.77 17.22 4.16
N GLY A 123 -7.30 16.21 3.48
CA GLY A 123 -8.23 16.38 2.37
C GLY A 123 -9.53 17.07 2.78
N TRP A 124 -10.12 16.67 3.91
CA TRP A 124 -11.37 17.24 4.41
C TRP A 124 -11.22 18.68 4.90
N LEU A 125 -10.07 19.04 5.47
CA LEU A 125 -9.69 20.42 5.82
C LEU A 125 -9.41 21.31 4.59
N GLY A 126 -9.67 20.82 3.38
CA GLY A 126 -9.54 21.57 2.13
C GLY A 126 -8.12 21.61 1.56
N GLN A 127 -7.17 20.83 2.11
CA GLN A 127 -5.75 20.91 1.76
C GLN A 127 -5.26 19.87 0.73
N GLY A 128 -6.06 19.45 -0.24
CA GLY A 128 -5.58 18.43 -1.18
C GLY A 128 -6.31 18.34 -2.50
N ARG A 129 -5.60 18.62 -3.61
CA ARG A 129 -6.02 18.28 -4.98
C ARG A 129 -6.26 16.77 -5.15
N SER A 130 -5.50 15.93 -4.43
CA SER A 130 -5.62 14.47 -4.47
C SER A 130 -6.89 13.95 -3.80
N PHE A 131 -7.36 14.57 -2.71
CA PHE A 131 -8.61 14.20 -2.05
C PHE A 131 -9.82 14.58 -2.89
N GLN A 132 -9.81 15.79 -3.48
CA GLN A 132 -10.84 16.22 -4.43
C GLN A 132 -10.89 15.31 -5.67
N ALA A 133 -9.73 14.91 -6.20
CA ALA A 133 -9.66 13.92 -7.27
C ALA A 133 -10.23 12.56 -6.83
N ALA A 134 -9.91 12.09 -5.61
CA ALA A 134 -10.46 10.84 -5.08
C ALA A 134 -12.00 10.91 -4.92
N LEU A 135 -12.55 12.04 -4.49
CA LEU A 135 -13.99 12.28 -4.43
C LEU A 135 -14.64 12.28 -5.82
N GLN A 136 -14.00 12.87 -6.82
CA GLN A 136 -14.47 12.82 -8.21
C GLN A 136 -14.47 11.38 -8.73
N LEU A 137 -13.41 10.62 -8.47
CA LEU A 137 -13.32 9.20 -8.82
C LEU A 137 -14.43 8.38 -8.17
N TRP A 138 -14.67 8.64 -6.88
CA TRP A 138 -15.79 8.05 -6.16
C TRP A 138 -17.12 8.39 -6.81
N GLN A 139 -17.37 9.64 -7.19
CA GLN A 139 -18.64 10.04 -7.79
C GLN A 139 -18.84 9.49 -9.21
N GLN A 140 -17.78 9.39 -10.01
CA GLN A 140 -17.88 9.10 -11.44
C GLN A 140 -17.69 7.62 -11.81
N PHE A 141 -16.94 6.84 -11.02
CA PHE A 141 -16.54 5.48 -11.40
C PHE A 141 -16.97 4.41 -10.38
N PRO A 142 -17.99 3.58 -10.68
CA PRO A 142 -18.48 2.53 -9.76
C PRO A 142 -17.40 1.52 -9.35
N VAL A 143 -16.49 1.16 -10.26
CA VAL A 143 -15.38 0.24 -10.00
C VAL A 143 -14.42 0.76 -8.91
N TRP A 144 -14.25 2.08 -8.84
CA TRP A 144 -13.44 2.73 -7.81
C TRP A 144 -14.11 2.66 -6.44
N ARG A 145 -15.44 2.82 -6.36
CA ARG A 145 -16.19 2.68 -5.11
C ARG A 145 -16.01 1.28 -4.52
N LEU A 146 -16.17 0.25 -5.35
CA LEU A 146 -16.01 -1.14 -4.94
C LEU A 146 -14.59 -1.42 -4.44
N SER A 147 -13.57 -0.88 -5.12
CA SER A 147 -12.17 -1.06 -4.77
C SER A 147 -11.81 -0.35 -3.45
N MET A 148 -12.27 0.88 -3.27
CA MET A 148 -12.12 1.66 -2.03
C MET A 148 -12.85 1.01 -0.86
N LEU A 149 -14.12 0.63 -1.03
CA LEU A 149 -14.90 -0.06 0.01
C LEU A 149 -14.29 -1.40 0.36
N GLY A 150 -13.90 -2.20 -0.62
CA GLY A 150 -13.24 -3.49 -0.39
C GLY A 150 -11.94 -3.33 0.41
N SER A 151 -11.13 -2.33 0.08
CA SER A 151 -9.90 -2.04 0.83
C SER A 151 -10.19 -1.53 2.25
N ALA A 152 -11.21 -0.69 2.42
CA ALA A 152 -11.61 -0.19 3.74
C ALA A 152 -12.16 -1.31 4.64
N VAL A 153 -13.01 -2.19 4.10
CA VAL A 153 -13.55 -3.35 4.81
C VAL A 153 -12.43 -4.33 5.16
N ALA A 154 -11.54 -4.64 4.23
CA ALA A 154 -10.39 -5.50 4.49
C ALA A 154 -9.48 -4.91 5.58
N GLY A 155 -9.20 -3.60 5.52
CA GLY A 155 -8.43 -2.88 6.55
C GLY A 155 -9.11 -2.90 7.91
N ALA A 156 -10.43 -2.66 7.96
CA ALA A 156 -11.21 -2.71 9.21
C ALA A 156 -11.28 -4.13 9.81
N ALA A 157 -11.42 -5.15 8.97
CA ALA A 157 -11.37 -6.55 9.41
C ALA A 157 -9.99 -6.90 9.99
N LEU A 158 -8.91 -6.42 9.35
CA LEU A 158 -7.55 -6.59 9.84
C LEU A 158 -7.35 -5.90 11.19
N LEU A 159 -7.81 -4.66 11.33
CA LEU A 159 -7.77 -3.92 12.59
C LEU A 159 -8.55 -4.60 13.70
N TRP A 160 -9.76 -5.04 13.40
CA TRP A 160 -10.60 -5.73 14.36
C TRP A 160 -9.94 -7.03 14.83
N ALA A 161 -9.31 -7.76 13.92
CA ALA A 161 -8.48 -8.91 14.27
C ALA A 161 -7.27 -8.49 15.13
N LEU A 162 -6.59 -7.40 14.83
CA LEU A 162 -5.46 -6.94 15.66
C LEU A 162 -5.91 -6.56 17.08
N VAL A 163 -7.02 -5.82 17.22
CA VAL A 163 -7.51 -5.34 18.53
C VAL A 163 -8.10 -6.47 19.38
N ARG A 164 -8.91 -7.37 18.80
CA ARG A 164 -9.48 -8.51 19.54
C ARG A 164 -8.49 -9.66 19.71
N GLY A 165 -7.45 -9.68 18.90
CA GLY A 165 -6.48 -10.76 18.81
C GLY A 165 -5.38 -10.72 19.85
N GLY A 166 -5.30 -9.72 20.74
CA GLY A 166 -4.17 -9.57 21.67
C GLY A 166 -3.82 -10.84 22.47
N GLN A 167 -4.83 -11.63 22.86
CA GLN A 167 -4.65 -12.92 23.54
C GLN A 167 -4.32 -14.10 22.59
N ARG A 168 -4.64 -13.97 21.30
CA ARG A 168 -4.41 -14.96 20.23
C ARG A 168 -3.16 -14.67 19.40
N MET A 169 -2.46 -13.56 19.65
CA MET A 169 -1.21 -13.19 18.99
C MET A 169 -0.09 -14.22 19.22
N ALA A 170 -0.17 -15.01 20.29
CA ALA A 170 0.75 -16.11 20.55
C ALA A 170 0.52 -17.33 19.64
N CYS A 171 -0.61 -17.42 18.92
CA CYS A 171 -0.91 -18.54 18.04
C CYS A 171 -0.33 -18.32 16.63
N PRO A 172 0.59 -19.16 16.14
CA PRO A 172 1.25 -18.96 14.84
C PRO A 172 0.28 -18.91 13.64
N ARG A 173 -0.82 -19.70 13.69
CA ARG A 173 -1.87 -19.67 12.65
C ARG A 173 -2.59 -18.32 12.57
N TYR A 174 -2.74 -17.65 13.72
CA TYR A 174 -3.34 -16.33 13.78
C TYR A 174 -2.43 -15.28 13.16
N THR A 175 -1.14 -15.36 13.45
CA THR A 175 -0.10 -14.49 12.88
C THR A 175 0.04 -14.66 11.37
N LEU A 176 -0.05 -15.90 10.86
CA LEU A 176 -0.14 -16.17 9.42
C LEU A 176 -1.34 -15.45 8.78
N ALA A 177 -2.54 -15.61 9.36
CA ALA A 177 -3.74 -15.00 8.83
C ALA A 177 -3.64 -13.47 8.80
N LEU A 178 -3.03 -12.86 9.83
CA LEU A 178 -2.73 -11.44 9.86
C LEU A 178 -1.70 -11.03 8.81
N GLY A 179 -0.61 -11.80 8.62
CA GLY A 179 0.41 -11.54 7.61
C GLY A 179 -0.16 -11.60 6.18
N LEU A 180 -0.95 -12.62 5.89
CA LEU A 180 -1.68 -12.76 4.61
C LEU A 180 -2.67 -11.62 4.40
N GLY A 181 -3.44 -11.26 5.43
CA GLY A 181 -4.39 -10.18 5.36
C GLY A 181 -3.72 -8.82 5.16
N LEU A 182 -2.61 -8.55 5.85
CA LEU A 182 -1.85 -7.32 5.72
C LEU A 182 -1.23 -7.22 4.33
N ALA A 183 -0.66 -8.31 3.84
CA ALA A 183 -0.13 -8.37 2.48
C ALA A 183 -1.25 -8.16 1.45
N ALA A 184 -2.42 -8.77 1.62
CA ALA A 184 -3.57 -8.60 0.73
C ALA A 184 -4.07 -7.14 0.73
N ALA A 185 -4.17 -6.50 1.90
CA ALA A 185 -4.53 -5.10 2.02
C ALA A 185 -3.49 -4.18 1.34
N ALA A 186 -2.20 -4.44 1.54
CA ALA A 186 -1.11 -3.72 0.92
C ALA A 186 -1.12 -3.86 -0.62
N TRP A 187 -1.44 -5.05 -1.13
CA TRP A 187 -1.60 -5.28 -2.57
C TRP A 187 -2.83 -4.58 -3.14
N ALA A 188 -4.00 -4.68 -2.49
CA ALA A 188 -5.22 -4.02 -2.94
C ALA A 188 -5.02 -2.50 -3.03
N PHE A 189 -4.34 -1.93 -2.04
CA PHE A 189 -3.95 -0.52 -2.03
C PHE A 189 -2.99 -0.17 -3.18
N ARG A 190 -1.93 -0.96 -3.38
CA ARG A 190 -0.99 -0.82 -4.51
C ARG A 190 -1.73 -0.88 -5.86
N TRP A 191 -2.64 -1.83 -6.02
CA TRP A 191 -3.43 -1.99 -7.24
C TRP A 191 -4.31 -0.77 -7.50
N ALA A 192 -5.04 -0.29 -6.48
CA ALA A 192 -5.88 0.90 -6.59
C ALA A 192 -5.06 2.13 -7.04
N LEU A 193 -3.88 2.34 -6.42
CA LEU A 193 -3.01 3.47 -6.74
C LEU A 193 -2.38 3.39 -8.14
N PHE A 194 -1.80 2.25 -8.52
CA PHE A 194 -0.99 2.17 -9.74
C PHE A 194 -1.74 1.70 -10.97
N MET A 195 -2.77 0.87 -10.81
CA MET A 195 -3.54 0.30 -11.92
C MET A 195 -4.94 0.90 -12.00
N GLY A 196 -5.62 1.06 -10.85
CA GLY A 196 -6.96 1.65 -10.78
C GLY A 196 -7.03 3.08 -11.31
N VAL A 197 -6.01 3.91 -11.02
CA VAL A 197 -5.95 5.31 -11.49
C VAL A 197 -5.72 5.41 -13.01
N GLN A 198 -5.03 4.44 -13.61
CA GLN A 198 -4.68 4.50 -15.04
C GLN A 198 -5.87 4.26 -15.96
N GLY A 199 -6.92 3.59 -15.46
CA GLY A 199 -8.18 3.39 -16.19
C GLY A 199 -9.10 4.62 -16.20
N VAL A 200 -8.71 5.71 -15.54
CA VAL A 200 -9.50 6.94 -15.47
C VAL A 200 -9.04 7.89 -16.59
N PRO A 201 -9.96 8.45 -17.39
CA PRO A 201 -9.58 9.45 -18.39
C PRO A 201 -8.95 10.67 -17.70
N LYS A 202 -7.69 10.93 -18.02
CA LYS A 202 -6.94 12.06 -17.45
C LYS A 202 -7.23 13.33 -18.25
N TYR A 203 -8.36 13.98 -17.96
CA TYR A 203 -8.70 15.27 -18.55
C TYR A 203 -7.71 16.34 -18.04
N GLY A 204 -6.65 16.59 -18.81
CA GLY A 204 -5.60 17.58 -18.51
C GLY A 204 -4.16 17.05 -18.41
N ALA A 205 -3.92 15.73 -18.51
CA ALA A 205 -2.57 15.15 -18.42
C ALA A 205 -1.97 14.72 -19.78
N GLY A 206 -2.49 15.25 -20.88
CA GLY A 206 -2.08 14.89 -22.24
C GLY A 206 -0.83 15.59 -22.77
N LEU A 207 -0.14 16.42 -21.96
CA LEU A 207 1.00 17.23 -22.42
C LEU A 207 2.35 16.85 -21.80
N TYR A 208 2.41 15.89 -20.88
CA TYR A 208 3.70 15.37 -20.40
C TYR A 208 4.06 14.12 -21.18
N ILE A 209 4.57 14.32 -22.40
CA ILE A 209 5.31 13.29 -23.12
C ILE A 209 6.64 13.12 -22.39
N TYR A 210 6.62 12.40 -21.28
CA TYR A 210 7.83 12.04 -20.55
C TYR A 210 8.42 10.81 -21.24
N HIS A 211 9.45 11.01 -22.06
CA HIS A 211 10.29 9.91 -22.52
C HIS A 211 11.24 9.55 -21.38
N MET A 212 11.30 8.27 -20.99
CA MET A 212 12.31 7.78 -20.06
C MET A 212 13.50 7.30 -20.89
N PRO A 213 14.60 8.05 -20.99
CA PRO A 213 15.80 7.58 -21.66
C PRO A 213 16.35 6.35 -20.93
N LEU A 214 16.97 5.43 -21.67
CA LEU A 214 17.75 4.35 -21.08
C LEU A 214 19.03 4.96 -20.48
N GLY A 215 19.24 4.86 -19.17
CA GLY A 215 20.36 5.46 -18.46
C GLY A 215 19.99 5.95 -17.06
N GLY A 216 20.96 6.54 -16.33
CA GLY A 216 20.80 7.03 -14.95
C GLY A 216 19.87 8.23 -14.77
N ASP A 217 19.48 8.88 -15.87
CA ASP A 217 18.46 9.93 -15.88
C ASP A 217 17.04 9.37 -16.14
N GLY A 218 16.89 8.03 -16.18
CA GLY A 218 15.65 7.35 -16.54
C GLY A 218 15.43 5.99 -15.87
N LEU A 219 15.62 4.89 -16.60
CA LEU A 219 15.23 3.52 -16.19
C LEU A 219 16.21 2.78 -15.24
N LEU A 220 17.35 3.39 -14.89
CA LEU A 220 18.39 2.84 -14.03
C LEU A 220 18.67 3.79 -12.86
#